data_AF-A0A957R4R9-F1
#
_entry.id   AF-A0A957R4R9-F1
#
_cell.length_a   1.000
_cell.length_b   1.000
_cell.length_c   1.000
_cell.angle_alpha   90.00
_cell.angle_beta   90.00
_cell.angle_gamma   90.00
#
_symmetry.space_group_name_H-M   'P 1'
#
loop_
_entity.id
_entity.type
_entity.pdbx_description
1 polymer ?
#
loop_
_entity_poly.entity_id
_entity_poly.type
_entity_poly.pdbx_seq_one_letter_code
_entity_poly.pdbx_strand_id
1 'polypeptide(L)'
;MSKITFPQGFLWGAATSSYQIEGAWDKDGKGESIWDRFTHVGDHIQDKSTGDTACDHYDRYAEDVALMKSLNFQSYRFSISWPRILPHGRGEVSQAGLDFYSRLVDELLA
;
A
#
# COMPACT_ATOMS: atom_id res chain seq x y z
N MET A 1 -25.24 5.13 28.17
CA MET A 1 -23.99 5.58 27.52
C MET A 1 -24.22 6.95 26.91
N SER A 2 -23.26 7.87 27.04
CA SER A 2 -23.32 9.18 26.38
C SER A 2 -23.01 9.03 24.89
N LYS A 3 -23.69 9.82 24.05
CA LYS A 3 -23.41 9.88 22.61
C LYS A 3 -22.12 10.68 22.40
N ILE A 4 -21.16 10.10 21.69
CA ILE A 4 -19.92 10.80 21.30
C ILE A 4 -20.20 11.58 20.01
N THR A 5 -19.86 12.86 20.01
CA THR A 5 -20.04 13.75 18.85
C THR A 5 -18.67 14.31 18.44
N PHE A 6 -18.39 14.30 17.14
CA PHE A 6 -17.15 14.81 16.56
C PHE A 6 -17.37 16.14 15.85
N PRO A 7 -16.31 16.94 15.60
CA PRO A 7 -16.41 18.15 14.79
C PRO A 7 -17.00 17.87 13.40
N GLN A 8 -17.70 18.86 12.85
CA GLN A 8 -18.18 18.79 11.47
C GLN A 8 -16.98 18.65 10.52
N GLY A 9 -17.06 17.70 9.58
CA GLY A 9 -15.98 17.43 8.61
C GLY A 9 -14.82 16.60 9.17
N PHE A 10 -14.96 15.98 10.35
CA PHE A 10 -13.95 15.05 10.84
C PHE A 10 -13.78 13.87 9.87
N LEU A 11 -12.54 13.67 9.39
CA LEU A 11 -12.22 12.60 8.44
C LEU A 11 -12.00 11.28 9.16
N TRP A 12 -12.96 10.38 9.00
CA TRP A 12 -12.82 8.99 9.38
C TRP A 12 -12.17 8.20 8.26
N GLY A 13 -11.14 7.44 8.58
CA GLY A 13 -10.38 6.71 7.59
C GLY A 13 -9.62 5.53 8.17
N ALA A 14 -8.97 4.80 7.27
CA ALA A 14 -8.03 3.73 7.59
C ALA A 14 -6.63 4.09 7.07
N ALA A 15 -5.62 3.37 7.56
CA ALA A 15 -4.25 3.59 7.15
C ALA A 15 -3.49 2.27 6.93
N THR A 16 -2.58 2.28 5.96
CA THR A 16 -1.74 1.14 5.59
C THR A 16 -0.33 1.62 5.24
N SER A 17 0.58 0.68 4.99
CA SER A 17 1.87 0.95 4.36
C SER A 17 2.15 -0.07 3.27
N SER A 18 2.87 0.34 2.24
CA SER A 18 3.03 -0.38 0.97
C SER A 18 3.51 -1.82 1.19
N TYR A 19 4.64 -2.01 1.88
CA TYR A 19 5.23 -3.33 2.08
C TYR A 19 4.32 -4.30 2.85
N GLN A 20 3.44 -3.77 3.71
CA GLN A 20 2.56 -4.61 4.53
C GLN A 20 1.34 -5.13 3.78
N ILE A 21 0.95 -4.51 2.66
CA ILE A 21 -0.30 -4.87 1.95
C ILE A 21 -0.13 -5.13 0.46
N GLU A 22 0.83 -4.50 -0.22
CA GLU A 22 0.89 -4.49 -1.69
C GLU A 22 1.19 -5.87 -2.27
N GLY A 23 2.14 -6.60 -1.69
CA GLY A 23 2.68 -7.79 -2.36
C GLY A 23 3.38 -7.42 -3.66
N ALA A 24 3.34 -8.33 -4.64
CA ALA A 24 3.90 -8.14 -5.97
C ALA A 24 5.34 -7.58 -5.92
N TRP A 25 6.16 -8.15 -5.05
CA TRP A 25 7.41 -7.55 -4.57
C TRP A 25 8.49 -7.39 -5.66
N ASP A 26 8.42 -8.18 -6.73
CA ASP A 26 9.33 -8.17 -7.88
C ASP A 26 8.61 -7.92 -9.22
N LYS A 27 7.31 -7.58 -9.16
CA LYS A 27 6.48 -7.32 -10.35
C LYS A 27 6.73 -5.92 -10.92
N ASP A 28 6.57 -5.79 -12.23
CA ASP A 28 6.56 -4.52 -12.97
C ASP A 28 7.80 -3.62 -12.71
N GLY A 29 8.95 -4.28 -12.53
CA GLY A 29 10.24 -3.62 -12.36
C GLY A 29 10.46 -2.99 -10.98
N LYS A 30 9.67 -3.34 -9.96
CA LYS A 30 9.94 -2.93 -8.58
C LYS A 30 11.34 -3.39 -8.15
N GLY A 31 12.11 -2.46 -7.58
CA GLY A 31 13.41 -2.78 -6.98
C GLY A 31 13.30 -3.49 -5.63
N GLU A 32 14.41 -4.08 -5.19
CA GLU A 32 14.54 -4.65 -3.84
C GLU A 32 14.58 -3.52 -2.78
N SER A 33 13.72 -3.61 -1.77
CA SER A 33 13.77 -2.78 -0.57
C SER A 33 14.61 -3.44 0.53
N ILE A 34 14.97 -2.66 1.55
CA ILE A 34 15.60 -3.23 2.75
C ILE A 34 14.72 -4.27 3.45
N TRP A 35 13.39 -4.16 3.36
CA TRP A 35 12.46 -5.12 3.95
C TRP A 35 12.38 -6.42 3.14
N ASP A 36 12.46 -6.33 1.81
CA ASP A 36 12.59 -7.51 0.94
C ASP A 36 13.84 -8.30 1.37
N ARG A 37 15.00 -7.64 1.47
CA ARG A 37 16.24 -8.26 1.94
C ARG A 37 16.12 -8.85 3.34
N PHE A 38 15.53 -8.09 4.27
CA PHE A 38 15.45 -8.45 5.68
C PHE A 38 14.52 -9.65 5.93
N THR A 39 13.42 -9.78 5.20
CA THR A 39 12.49 -10.91 5.37
C THR A 39 12.98 -12.19 4.69
N HIS A 40 13.72 -12.08 3.58
CA HIS A 40 14.27 -13.23 2.86
C HIS A 40 15.56 -13.82 3.47
N VAL A 41 16.19 -13.13 4.41
CA VAL A 41 17.47 -13.54 4.99
C VAL A 41 17.32 -13.82 6.47
N GLY A 42 17.82 -14.97 6.92
CA GLY A 42 17.85 -15.35 8.33
C GLY A 42 16.47 -15.65 8.93
N ASP A 43 16.41 -15.72 10.26
CA ASP A 43 15.19 -15.96 11.03
C ASP A 43 14.72 -14.65 11.70
N HIS A 44 14.58 -13.60 10.90
CA HIS A 44 14.21 -12.27 11.38
C HIS A 44 12.70 -12.09 11.64
N ILE A 45 11.86 -12.85 10.93
CA ILE A 45 10.41 -12.84 11.09
C ILE A 45 9.99 -14.09 11.86
N GLN A 46 9.20 -13.92 12.90
CA GLN A 46 8.84 -14.99 13.86
C GLN A 46 8.24 -16.23 13.18
N ASP A 47 7.39 -16.04 12.17
CA ASP A 47 6.73 -17.10 11.41
C ASP A 47 7.38 -17.34 10.04
N LYS A 48 8.51 -16.68 9.75
CA LYS A 48 9.24 -16.73 8.48
C LYS A 48 8.45 -16.25 7.26
N SER A 49 7.38 -15.49 7.47
CA SER A 49 6.63 -14.85 6.37
C SER A 49 7.41 -13.70 5.74
N THR A 50 7.07 -13.38 4.48
CA THR A 50 7.60 -12.26 3.71
C THR A 50 6.46 -11.33 3.27
N GLY A 51 6.82 -10.14 2.77
CA GLY A 51 5.87 -9.22 2.14
C GLY A 51 5.57 -9.53 0.67
N ASP A 52 5.96 -10.71 0.17
CA ASP A 52 5.97 -11.01 -1.27
C ASP A 52 4.57 -10.99 -1.89
N THR A 53 3.61 -11.57 -1.17
CA THR A 53 2.19 -11.52 -1.49
C THR A 53 1.45 -10.55 -0.59
N ALA A 54 1.76 -10.51 0.70
CA ALA A 54 1.07 -9.68 1.70
C ALA A 54 -0.47 -9.81 1.61
N CYS A 55 -1.18 -8.72 1.34
CA CYS A 55 -2.64 -8.71 1.13
C CYS A 55 -3.02 -8.72 -0.36
N ASP A 56 -2.05 -8.82 -1.27
CA ASP A 56 -2.23 -8.77 -2.72
C ASP A 56 -2.89 -7.46 -3.20
N HIS A 57 -2.70 -6.36 -2.44
CA HIS A 57 -3.32 -5.08 -2.75
C HIS A 57 -2.87 -4.51 -4.10
N TYR A 58 -1.65 -4.84 -4.57
CA TYR A 58 -1.19 -4.39 -5.88
C TYR A 58 -2.14 -4.79 -7.02
N ASP A 59 -2.67 -6.02 -6.96
CA ASP A 59 -3.60 -6.55 -7.96
C ASP A 59 -5.07 -6.41 -7.54
N ARG A 60 -5.35 -6.14 -6.25
CA ARG A 60 -6.71 -6.09 -5.67
C ARG A 60 -7.16 -4.72 -5.16
N TYR A 61 -6.40 -3.65 -5.41
CA TYR A 61 -6.70 -2.35 -4.81
C TYR A 61 -8.13 -1.84 -5.06
N ALA A 62 -8.73 -2.15 -6.21
CA ALA A 62 -10.11 -1.78 -6.51
C ALA A 62 -11.13 -2.45 -5.57
N GLU A 63 -10.90 -3.70 -5.17
CA GLU A 63 -11.73 -4.40 -4.17
C GLU A 63 -11.59 -3.74 -2.79
N ASP A 64 -10.37 -3.36 -2.41
CA ASP A 64 -10.10 -2.68 -1.14
C ASP A 64 -10.72 -1.28 -1.11
N VAL A 65 -10.67 -0.53 -2.21
CA VAL A 65 -11.34 0.78 -2.32
C VAL A 65 -12.86 0.62 -2.23
N ALA A 66 -13.44 -0.37 -2.91
CA ALA A 66 -14.86 -0.67 -2.80
C ALA A 66 -15.27 -1.02 -1.35
N LEU A 67 -14.43 -1.77 -0.63
CA LEU A 67 -14.65 -2.08 0.78
C LEU A 67 -14.63 -0.81 1.64
N MET A 68 -13.63 0.06 1.47
CA MET A 68 -13.57 1.34 2.21
C MET A 68 -14.79 2.23 1.95
N LYS A 69 -15.28 2.26 0.71
CA LYS A 69 -16.51 2.96 0.33
C LYS A 69 -17.73 2.37 1.04
N SER A 70 -17.84 1.04 1.11
CA SER A 70 -18.93 0.35 1.81
C SER A 70 -18.95 0.61 3.34
N LEU A 71 -17.78 0.87 3.93
CA LEU A 71 -17.60 1.22 5.33
C LEU A 71 -17.76 2.72 5.59
N ASN A 72 -18.06 3.51 4.56
CA ASN A 72 -18.23 4.97 4.61
C ASN A 72 -16.97 5.72 5.12
N PHE A 73 -15.78 5.21 4.82
CA PHE A 73 -14.55 5.95 5.07
C PHE A 73 -14.43 7.15 4.13
N GLN A 74 -13.99 8.28 4.69
CA GLN A 74 -13.83 9.56 4.00
C GLN A 74 -12.37 9.85 3.64
N SER A 75 -11.43 9.04 4.14
CA SER A 75 -10.01 9.22 3.92
C SER A 75 -9.29 7.88 3.98
N TYR A 76 -8.24 7.74 3.17
CA TYR A 76 -7.33 6.61 3.21
C TYR A 76 -5.90 7.10 3.19
N ARG A 77 -5.13 6.75 4.23
CA ARG A 77 -3.70 7.06 4.32
C ARG A 77 -2.89 5.84 3.91
N PHE A 78 -2.21 5.91 2.77
CA PHE A 78 -1.26 4.89 2.33
C PHE A 78 0.11 5.49 2.07
N SER A 79 1.13 4.64 1.94
CA SER A 79 2.47 5.06 1.54
C SER A 79 2.77 4.62 0.10
N ILE A 80 3.57 5.42 -0.61
CA ILE A 80 4.15 5.04 -1.89
C ILE A 80 5.46 4.27 -1.65
N SER A 81 5.60 3.12 -2.28
CA SER A 81 6.83 2.31 -2.25
C SER A 81 7.90 2.97 -3.10
N TRP A 82 8.91 3.56 -2.45
CA TRP A 82 10.05 4.16 -3.14
C TRP A 82 10.68 3.21 -4.19
N PRO A 83 10.99 1.93 -3.91
CA PRO A 83 11.56 1.05 -4.94
C PRO A 83 10.61 0.69 -6.08
N ARG A 84 9.30 0.98 -5.99
CA ARG A 84 8.42 0.95 -7.17
C ARG A 84 8.61 2.17 -8.06
N ILE A 85 8.92 3.34 -7.49
CA ILE A 85 9.12 4.59 -8.25
C ILE A 85 10.55 4.70 -8.79
N LEU A 86 11.53 4.37 -7.97
CA LEU A 86 12.96 4.41 -8.29
C LEU A 86 13.57 3.06 -7.90
N PRO A 87 13.56 2.06 -8.81
CA PRO A 87 14.02 0.69 -8.51
C PRO A 87 15.48 0.61 -8.03
N HIS A 88 16.32 1.54 -8.47
CA HIS A 88 17.72 1.65 -8.06
C HIS A 88 17.94 2.69 -6.95
N GLY A 89 16.86 3.15 -6.31
CA GLY A 89 16.84 4.22 -5.29
C GLY A 89 17.05 5.64 -5.84
N ARG A 90 17.59 5.77 -7.05
CA ARG A 90 17.84 7.04 -7.75
C ARG A 90 17.92 6.80 -9.26
N GLY A 91 17.83 7.88 -10.04
CA GLY A 91 18.01 7.83 -11.48
C GLY A 91 16.70 7.55 -12.21
N GLU A 92 16.69 6.47 -13.00
CA GLU A 92 15.56 6.11 -13.86
C GLU A 92 14.29 5.84 -13.03
N VAL A 93 13.21 6.52 -13.43
CA VAL A 93 11.90 6.40 -12.80
C VAL A 93 11.11 5.29 -13.50
N SER A 94 10.50 4.40 -12.71
CA SER A 94 9.60 3.38 -13.25
C SER A 94 8.23 3.98 -13.52
N GLN A 95 7.87 4.06 -14.80
CA GLN A 95 6.54 4.51 -15.22
C GLN A 95 5.45 3.55 -14.72
N ALA A 96 5.69 2.24 -14.76
CA ALA A 96 4.73 1.25 -14.29
C ALA A 96 4.43 1.40 -12.77
N GLY A 97 5.44 1.76 -11.98
CA GLY A 97 5.26 2.09 -10.56
C GLY A 97 4.42 3.33 -10.36
N LEU A 98 4.66 4.40 -11.12
CA LEU A 98 3.82 5.61 -11.09
C LEU A 98 2.38 5.31 -11.52
N ASP A 99 2.19 4.52 -12.57
CA ASP A 99 0.86 4.21 -13.11
C ASP A 99 0.01 3.44 -12.10
N PHE A 100 0.60 2.54 -11.30
CA PHE A 100 -0.11 1.88 -10.20
C PHE A 100 -0.67 2.88 -9.20
N TYR A 101 0.16 3.80 -8.69
CA TYR A 101 -0.30 4.79 -7.71
C TYR A 101 -1.25 5.81 -8.33
N SER A 102 -1.08 6.18 -9.61
CA SER A 102 -2.04 7.02 -10.32
C SER A 102 -3.42 6.37 -10.36
N ARG A 103 -3.50 5.09 -10.78
CA ARG A 103 -4.77 4.37 -10.82
C ARG A 103 -5.40 4.19 -9.43
N LEU A 104 -4.59 3.95 -8.39
CA LEU A 104 -5.08 3.87 -7.02
C LEU A 104 -5.69 5.21 -6.56
N VAL A 105 -5.02 6.33 -6.84
CA VAL A 105 -5.53 7.66 -6.51
C VAL A 105 -6.80 7.99 -7.30
N ASP A 106 -6.84 7.67 -8.59
CA ASP A 106 -8.02 7.88 -9.42
C ASP A 106 -9.22 7.07 -8.90
N GLU A 107 -9.00 5.80 -8.51
CA GLU A 107 -10.03 4.93 -7.94
C GLU A 107 -10.55 5.45 -6.59
N LEU A 108 -9.67 6.01 -5.74
CA LEU A 108 -10.05 6.60 -4.45
C LEU A 108 -10.90 7.87 -4.60
N LEU A 109 -10.77 8.59 -5.72
CA LEU A 109 -11.48 9.84 -5.98
C LEU A 109 -12.81 9.65 -6.73
N ALA A 110 -13.13 8.42 -7.17
CA ALA A 110 -14.32 8.06 -7.94
C ALA A 110 -15.56 7.70 -7.09
#